data_AF-A0A810NAX1-F1
#
_entry.id   AF-A0A810NAX1-F1
#
_cell.length_a   1.000
_cell.length_b   1.000
_cell.length_c   1.000
_cell.angle_alpha   90.00
_cell.angle_beta   90.00
_cell.angle_gamma   90.00
#
_symmetry.space_group_name_H-M   'P 1'
#
loop_
_entity.id
_entity.type
_entity.pdbx_description
1 polymer ?
#
loop_
_entity_poly.entity_id
_entity_poly.type
_entity_poly.pdbx_seq_one_letter_code
_entity_poly.pdbx_strand_id
1 'polypeptide(L)'
;MPLPDPAQAGLFLLSLLAMVPLKFALVYLVGLACFWTGNFHGLSLSRVAITNILSGALVPIALYPGWLQTICAWSPFPGIVSTPALIFLGQVRGAESAYLIGTQLLWVAVLWIGARLLWRVAVRRLVVHGG
;
A
#
# COMPACT_ATOMS: atom_id res chain seq x y z
N MET A 1 29.00 -3.32 0.36
CA MET A 1 27.93 -3.93 -0.46
C MET A 1 28.34 -3.80 -1.92
N PRO A 2 28.48 -4.90 -2.69
CA PRO A 2 28.61 -4.78 -4.15
C PRO A 2 27.36 -4.10 -4.70
N LEU A 3 27.54 -3.24 -5.71
CA LEU A 3 26.43 -2.53 -6.35
C LEU A 3 25.38 -3.54 -6.86
N PRO A 4 24.07 -3.25 -6.74
CA PRO A 4 23.04 -4.11 -7.31
C PRO A 4 23.29 -4.29 -8.81
N ASP A 5 23.18 -5.53 -9.27
CA ASP A 5 23.11 -5.86 -10.69
C ASP A 5 22.07 -4.94 -11.38
N PRO A 6 22.34 -4.36 -12.56
CA PRO A 6 21.41 -3.43 -13.23
C PRO A 6 19.96 -3.94 -13.32
N ALA A 7 19.77 -5.25 -13.50
CA ALA A 7 18.44 -5.87 -13.49
C ALA A 7 17.74 -5.72 -12.13
N GLN A 8 18.47 -5.91 -11.03
CA GLN A 8 17.95 -5.75 -9.67
C GLN A 8 17.64 -4.28 -9.34
N ALA A 9 18.48 -3.35 -9.81
CA ALA A 9 18.19 -1.92 -9.69
C ALA A 9 16.90 -1.54 -10.44
N GLY A 10 16.67 -2.10 -11.64
CA GLY A 10 15.43 -1.91 -12.39
C GLY A 10 14.19 -2.42 -11.66
N LEU A 11 14.25 -3.61 -11.06
CA LEU A 11 13.15 -4.17 -10.27
C LEU A 11 12.87 -3.34 -9.00
N PHE A 12 13.92 -2.86 -8.33
CA PHE A 12 13.78 -1.96 -7.20
C PHE A 12 13.06 -0.66 -7.60
N LEU A 13 13.50 -0.01 -8.67
CA LEU A 13 12.87 1.21 -9.18
C LEU A 13 11.40 0.98 -9.56
N LEU A 14 11.09 -0.15 -10.19
CA LEU A 14 9.70 -0.49 -10.52
C LEU A 14 8.83 -0.67 -9.27
N SER A 15 9.32 -1.38 -8.25
CA SER A 15 8.64 -1.50 -6.96
C SER A 15 8.45 -0.14 -6.28
N LEU A 16 9.48 0.72 -6.32
CA LEU A 16 9.43 2.05 -5.73
C LEU A 16 8.39 2.94 -6.44
N LEU A 17 8.30 2.85 -7.77
CA LEU A 17 7.28 3.56 -8.53
C LEU A 17 5.87 3.02 -8.26
N ALA A 18 5.72 1.69 -8.14
CA ALA A 18 4.43 1.05 -7.84
C ALA A 18 3.90 1.38 -6.43
N MET A 19 4.79 1.65 -5.47
CA MET A 19 4.38 2.02 -4.10
C MET A 19 3.60 3.34 -4.07
N VAL A 20 3.90 4.28 -4.99
CA VAL A 20 3.29 5.62 -5.01
C VAL A 20 1.77 5.55 -5.27
N PRO A 21 1.28 4.97 -6.38
CA PRO A 21 -0.15 4.85 -6.62
C PRO A 21 -0.83 3.96 -5.58
N LEU A 22 -0.12 2.97 -5.01
CA LEU A 22 -0.65 2.13 -3.94
C LEU A 22 -0.95 2.94 -2.67
N LYS A 23 0.04 3.70 -2.20
CA LYS A 23 -0.11 4.61 -1.05
C LYS A 23 -1.15 5.67 -1.32
N PHE A 24 -1.14 6.26 -2.52
CA PHE A 24 -2.12 7.25 -2.93
C PHE A 24 -3.55 6.70 -2.85
N ALA A 25 -3.82 5.51 -3.38
CA ALA A 25 -5.14 4.89 -3.35
C ALA A 25 -5.65 4.69 -1.91
N LEU A 26 -4.78 4.27 -0.98
CA LEU A 26 -5.13 4.16 0.45
C LEU A 26 -5.47 5.52 1.08
N VAL A 27 -4.66 6.55 0.81
CA VAL A 27 -4.95 7.92 1.30
C VAL A 27 -6.27 8.42 0.73
N TYR A 28 -6.51 8.18 -0.55
CA TYR A 28 -7.69 8.63 -1.24
C TYR A 28 -8.96 7.96 -0.70
N LEU A 29 -8.94 6.63 -0.50
CA LEU A 29 -10.06 5.90 0.13
C LEU A 29 -10.42 6.44 1.51
N VAL A 30 -9.42 6.77 2.32
CA VAL A 30 -9.62 7.40 3.63
C VAL A 30 -10.24 8.79 3.49
N GLY A 31 -9.76 9.58 2.52
CA GLY A 31 -10.37 10.88 2.19
C GLY A 31 -11.83 10.76 1.79
N LEU A 32 -12.19 9.76 0.97
CA LEU A 32 -13.58 9.48 0.62
C LEU A 32 -14.42 9.11 1.85
N ALA A 33 -13.91 8.24 2.71
CA ALA A 33 -14.60 7.83 3.93
C ALA A 33 -14.92 9.00 4.88
N CYS A 34 -14.19 10.12 4.78
CA CYS A 34 -14.46 11.33 5.56
C CYS A 34 -15.81 11.96 5.23
N PHE A 35 -16.35 11.78 4.01
CA PHE A 35 -17.67 12.31 3.65
C PHE A 35 -18.83 11.66 4.42
N TRP A 36 -18.62 10.48 4.99
CA TRP A 36 -19.63 9.81 5.83
C TRP A 36 -19.39 10.04 7.32
N THR A 37 -18.13 10.04 7.75
CA THR A 37 -17.76 10.09 9.17
C THR A 37 -17.63 11.51 9.72
N GLY A 38 -17.37 12.50 8.87
CA GLY A 38 -17.10 13.89 9.28
C GLY A 38 -15.80 14.08 10.07
N ASN A 39 -15.02 13.02 10.33
CA ASN A 39 -13.81 13.08 11.16
C ASN A 39 -12.57 12.64 10.38
N PHE A 40 -11.95 13.61 9.70
CA PHE A 40 -10.71 13.37 8.96
C PHE A 40 -9.54 12.98 9.86
N HIS A 41 -9.42 13.60 11.03
CA HIS A 41 -8.26 13.41 11.90
C HIS A 41 -8.18 11.96 12.42
N GLY A 42 -9.28 11.43 12.95
CA GLY A 42 -9.35 10.07 13.48
C GLY A 42 -9.10 9.00 12.41
N LEU A 43 -9.64 9.18 11.21
CA LEU A 43 -9.42 8.26 10.09
C LEU A 43 -7.98 8.33 9.57
N SER A 44 -7.41 9.53 9.46
CA SER A 44 -6.02 9.73 9.02
C SER A 44 -5.04 9.10 10.00
N LEU A 45 -5.24 9.30 11.31
CA LEU A 45 -4.41 8.73 12.37
C LEU A 45 -4.47 7.19 12.35
N SER A 46 -5.69 6.63 12.29
CA SER A 46 -5.90 5.18 12.19
C SER A 46 -5.20 4.59 10.96
N ARG A 47 -5.35 5.22 9.79
CA ARG A 47 -4.66 4.80 8.57
C ARG A 47 -3.15 4.80 8.74
N VAL A 48 -2.57 5.85 9.33
CA VAL A 48 -1.11 5.92 9.57
C VAL A 48 -0.66 4.78 10.47
N ALA A 49 -1.35 4.56 11.59
CA ALA A 49 -1.02 3.49 12.52
C ALA A 49 -1.06 2.11 11.83
N ILE A 50 -2.15 1.80 11.13
CA ILE A 50 -2.34 0.54 10.39
C ILE A 50 -1.24 0.38 9.34
N THR A 51 -0.97 1.42 8.56
CA THR A 51 0.06 1.38 7.50
C THR A 51 1.44 1.13 8.09
N ASN A 52 1.80 1.84 9.16
CA ASN A 52 3.12 1.71 9.79
C ASN A 52 3.37 0.32 10.39
N ILE A 53 2.33 -0.31 10.96
CA ILE A 53 2.42 -1.67 11.49
C ILE A 53 2.46 -2.68 10.34
N LEU A 54 1.46 -2.68 9.46
CA LEU A 54 1.29 -3.75 8.46
C LEU A 54 2.28 -3.67 7.28
N SER A 55 2.91 -2.51 7.05
CA SER A 55 3.96 -2.38 6.02
C SER A 55 5.34 -2.86 6.48
N GLY A 56 5.52 -3.12 7.78
CA GLY A 56 6.82 -3.43 8.36
C GLY A 56 7.72 -2.22 8.64
N ALA A 57 7.16 -1.00 8.62
CA ALA A 57 7.92 0.23 8.82
C ALA A 57 8.39 0.42 10.27
N LEU A 58 7.58 0.02 11.26
CA LEU A 58 7.94 0.08 12.67
C LEU A 58 8.82 -1.09 13.09
N VAL A 59 8.40 -2.30 12.72
CA VAL A 59 9.08 -3.55 13.03
C VAL A 59 9.04 -4.40 11.77
N PRO A 60 10.17 -5.00 11.32
CA PRO A 60 10.18 -5.88 10.17
C PRO A 60 9.14 -7.00 10.28
N ILE A 61 8.38 -7.24 9.20
CA ILE A 61 7.29 -8.24 9.18
C ILE A 61 7.79 -9.64 9.59
N ALA A 62 9.05 -9.97 9.28
CA ALA A 62 9.67 -11.24 9.65
C ALA A 62 9.70 -11.50 11.18
N LEU A 63 9.58 -10.46 12.01
CA LEU A 63 9.56 -10.56 13.48
C LEU A 63 8.14 -10.69 14.06
N TYR A 64 7.10 -10.59 13.23
CA TYR A 64 5.72 -10.71 13.70
C TYR A 64 5.33 -12.16 14.03
N PRO A 65 4.36 -12.39 14.92
CA PRO A 65 3.78 -13.72 15.10
C PRO A 65 3.13 -14.21 13.81
N GLY A 66 3.12 -15.53 13.58
CA GLY A 66 2.72 -16.13 12.29
C GLY A 66 1.37 -15.65 11.75
N TRP A 67 0.36 -15.52 12.62
CA TRP A 67 -0.97 -15.03 12.23
C TRP A 67 -0.93 -13.61 11.65
N LEU A 68 -0.09 -12.73 12.19
CA LEU A 68 0.05 -11.35 11.74
C LEU A 68 0.87 -11.27 10.45
N GLN A 69 1.87 -12.14 10.29
CA GLN A 69 2.58 -12.28 9.01
C GLN A 69 1.60 -12.67 7.90
N THR A 70 0.68 -13.60 8.17
CA THR A 70 -0.37 -13.98 7.21
C THR A 70 -1.25 -12.79 6.85
N ILE A 71 -1.74 -12.02 7.83
CA ILE A 71 -2.54 -10.81 7.55
C ILE A 71 -1.76 -9.83 6.67
N CYS A 72 -0.48 -9.59 6.97
CA CYS A 72 0.35 -8.70 6.18
C CYS A 72 0.49 -9.21 4.74
N ALA A 73 0.79 -10.50 4.56
CA ALA A 73 0.98 -11.11 3.24
C ALA A 73 -0.26 -11.04 2.34
N TRP A 74 -1.46 -11.10 2.92
CA TRP A 74 -2.73 -10.97 2.20
C TRP A 74 -3.19 -9.52 2.03
N SER A 75 -2.43 -8.54 2.52
CA SER A 75 -2.80 -7.13 2.49
C SER A 75 -1.96 -6.33 1.48
N PRO A 76 -2.36 -5.10 1.12
CA PRO A 76 -1.55 -4.24 0.26
C PRO A 76 -0.33 -3.63 0.98
N PHE A 77 -0.30 -3.61 2.31
CA PHE A 77 0.62 -2.78 3.08
C PHE A 77 2.12 -3.13 2.93
N PRO A 78 2.53 -4.42 2.81
CA PRO A 78 3.94 -4.74 2.57
C PRO A 78 4.50 -4.06 1.32
N GLY A 79 3.65 -3.83 0.32
CA GLY A 79 3.97 -3.12 -0.90
C GLY A 79 4.41 -1.66 -0.72
N ILE A 80 4.25 -1.07 0.47
CA ILE A 80 4.60 0.33 0.72
C ILE A 80 6.05 0.45 1.23
N VAL A 81 6.51 -0.50 2.05
CA VAL A 81 7.83 -0.42 2.72
C VAL A 81 8.59 -1.73 2.60
N SER A 82 8.02 -2.84 3.07
CA SER A 82 8.72 -4.14 3.08
C SER A 82 9.17 -4.58 1.69
N THR A 83 8.30 -4.60 0.69
CA THR A 83 8.62 -5.07 -0.67
C THR A 83 9.80 -4.30 -1.30
N PRO A 84 9.78 -2.96 -1.42
CA PRO A 84 10.91 -2.23 -1.98
C PRO A 84 12.19 -2.41 -1.14
N ALA A 85 12.08 -2.50 0.19
CA ALA A 85 13.23 -2.74 1.06
C ALA A 85 13.87 -4.11 0.83
N LEU A 86 13.07 -5.17 0.73
CA LEU A 86 13.56 -6.54 0.48
C LEU A 86 14.29 -6.63 -0.87
N ILE A 87 13.75 -5.99 -1.91
CA ILE A 87 14.38 -5.97 -3.25
C ILE A 87 15.68 -5.17 -3.22
N PHE A 88 15.68 -4.00 -2.56
CA PHE A 88 16.86 -3.15 -2.40
C PHE A 88 17.99 -3.85 -1.65
N LEU A 89 17.66 -4.53 -0.55
CA LEU A 89 18.61 -5.29 0.25
C LEU A 89 19.05 -6.60 -0.42
N GLY A 90 18.41 -6.99 -1.53
CA GLY A 90 18.69 -8.23 -2.24
C GLY A 90 18.29 -9.50 -1.48
N GLN A 91 17.39 -9.37 -0.53
CA GLN A 91 16.82 -10.51 0.20
C GLN A 91 15.86 -11.32 -0.67
N VAL A 92 15.24 -10.67 -1.66
CA VAL A 92 14.42 -11.30 -2.69
C VAL A 92 14.96 -10.93 -4.07
N ARG A 93 15.03 -11.88 -5.00
CA ARG A 93 15.67 -11.69 -6.32
C ARG A 93 14.89 -12.38 -7.44
N GLY A 94 15.06 -11.89 -8.67
CA GLY A 94 14.52 -12.53 -9.88
C GLY A 94 13.00 -12.70 -9.83
N ALA A 95 12.54 -13.95 -9.91
CA ALA A 95 11.12 -14.29 -9.94
C ALA A 95 10.36 -13.87 -8.67
N GLU A 96 11.00 -13.90 -7.51
CA GLU A 96 10.37 -13.52 -6.24
C GLU A 96 10.11 -12.01 -6.19
N SER A 97 11.09 -11.19 -6.62
CA SER A 97 10.90 -9.75 -6.77
C SER A 97 9.77 -9.44 -7.75
N ALA A 98 9.72 -10.13 -8.89
CA ALA A 98 8.68 -9.95 -9.90
C ALA A 98 7.29 -10.34 -9.36
N TYR A 99 7.20 -11.42 -8.57
CA TYR A 99 5.97 -11.83 -7.89
C TYR A 99 5.48 -10.75 -6.93
N LEU A 100 6.37 -10.24 -6.06
CA LEU A 100 6.01 -9.19 -5.09
C LEU A 100 5.55 -7.90 -5.77
N ILE A 101 6.22 -7.50 -6.85
CA ILE A 101 5.80 -6.36 -7.68
C ILE A 101 4.45 -6.63 -8.35
N GLY A 102 4.23 -7.84 -8.85
CA GLY A 102 2.94 -8.27 -9.39
C GLY A 102 1.81 -8.12 -8.37
N THR A 103 2.02 -8.55 -7.13
CA THR A 103 1.07 -8.32 -6.03
C THR A 103 0.88 -6.83 -5.69
N GLN A 104 1.93 -6.01 -5.72
CA GLN A 104 1.79 -4.55 -5.55
C GLN A 104 0.86 -3.98 -6.63
N LEU A 105 1.11 -4.30 -7.90
CA LEU A 105 0.32 -3.80 -9.04
C LEU A 105 -1.13 -4.32 -9.01
N LEU A 106 -1.34 -5.58 -8.61
CA LEU A 106 -2.68 -6.14 -8.40
C LEU A 106 -3.44 -5.31 -7.35
N TRP A 107 -2.82 -5.03 -6.21
CA TRP A 107 -3.44 -4.21 -5.17
C TRP A 107 -3.67 -2.77 -5.59
N VAL A 108 -2.76 -2.16 -6.37
CA VAL A 108 -2.99 -0.85 -6.98
C VAL A 108 -4.30 -0.88 -7.79
N ALA A 109 -4.48 -1.87 -8.66
CA ALA A 109 -5.68 -2.01 -9.47
C ALA A 109 -6.94 -2.20 -8.61
N VAL A 110 -6.90 -3.12 -7.63
CA VAL A 110 -8.02 -3.42 -6.73
C VAL A 110 -8.44 -2.18 -5.95
N LEU A 111 -7.49 -1.48 -5.32
CA LEU A 111 -7.76 -0.28 -4.53
C LEU A 111 -8.27 0.86 -5.41
N TRP A 112 -7.73 1.05 -6.61
CA TRP A 112 -8.22 2.06 -7.54
C TRP A 112 -9.64 1.80 -8.01
N ILE A 113 -9.99 0.55 -8.32
CA ILE A 113 -11.36 0.16 -8.67
C ILE A 113 -12.28 0.44 -7.48
N GLY A 114 -11.92 0.01 -6.28
CA GLY A 114 -12.67 0.28 -5.05
C GLY A 114 -12.87 1.78 -4.81
N ALA A 115 -11.82 2.58 -5.00
CA ALA A 115 -11.87 4.03 -4.85
C ALA A 115 -12.79 4.69 -5.88
N ARG A 116 -12.77 4.25 -7.14
CA ARG A 116 -13.67 4.76 -8.18
C ARG A 116 -15.13 4.44 -7.88
N LEU A 117 -15.41 3.25 -7.36
CA LEU A 117 -16.76 2.86 -6.94
C LEU A 117 -17.22 3.72 -5.77
N LEU A 118 -16.38 3.89 -4.75
CA LEU A 118 -16.70 4.68 -3.57
C LEU A 118 -16.88 6.17 -3.92
N TRP A 119 -16.06 6.71 -4.83
CA TRP A 119 -16.18 8.07 -5.33
C TRP A 119 -17.57 8.35 -5.94
N ARG A 120 -18.09 7.43 -6.74
CA ARG A 120 -19.43 7.57 -7.34
C ARG A 120 -20.54 7.70 -6.28
N VAL A 121 -20.39 7.01 -5.16
CA VAL A 121 -21.32 7.11 -4.03
C VAL A 121 -21.09 8.41 -3.24
N ALA A 122 -19.83 8.78 -3.03
CA ALA A 122 -19.43 10.00 -2.31
C ALA A 122 -19.95 11.28 -2.97
N VAL A 123 -19.79 11.40 -4.30
CA VAL A 123 -20.21 12.58 -5.06
C VAL A 123 -21.71 12.83 -4.93
N ARG A 124 -22.54 11.79 -4.92
CA ARG A 124 -23.99 11.94 -4.72
C ARG A 124 -24.33 12.59 -3.38
N ARG A 125 -23.55 12.29 -2.33
CA ARG A 125 -23.71 12.89 -1.00
C ARG A 125 -23.22 14.33 -0.94
N LEU A 126 -22.15 14.64 -1.67
CA LEU A 126 -21.61 15.99 -1.76
C LEU A 126 -22.64 16.97 -2.35
N VAL A 127 -23.37 16.53 -3.38
CA VAL A 127 -24.46 17.34 -3.99
C VAL A 127 -25.57 17.65 -2.98
N VAL A 128 -25.92 16.72 -2.09
CA VAL A 128 -26.97 16.93 -1.07
C VAL A 128 -26.59 17.99 -0.02
N HIS A 129 -25.30 18.21 0.22
CA HIS A 129 -24.82 19.24 1.15
C HIS A 129 -24.40 20.56 0.47
N GLY A 130 -24.34 20.59 -0.87
CA GLY A 130 -23.89 21.75 -1.66
C GLY A 130 -24.99 22.63 -2.24
N GLY A 131 -26.25 22.16 -2.28
CA GLY A 131 -27.35 22.83 -2.98
C GLY A 131 -27.44 22.41 -4.44
#